data_AF-A0A352J3V3-F1
#
_entry.id   AF-A0A352J3V3-F1
#
_cell.length_a   1.000
_cell.length_b   1.000
_cell.length_c   1.000
_cell.angle_alpha   90.00
_cell.angle_beta   90.00
_cell.angle_gamma   90.00
#
_symmetry.space_group_name_H-M   'P 1'
#
loop_
_entity.id
_entity.type
_entity.pdbx_description
1 polymer ?
#
loop_
_entity_poly.entity_id
_entity_poly.type
_entity_poly.pdbx_seq_one_letter_code
_entity_poly.pdbx_strand_id
1 'polypeptide(L)'
;ELIILGGELGSTGVIIVPAFNSQVPVMPHTQETRDFLCEQFNEMGNTAQKYGTTVILEPLNRKEAFYLRQVADAASICRDINNPGVTCLGDFWHMTWEETCDMAAFVSAGKYLQHVHMASRKR
;
A
#
# COMPACT_ATOMS: atom_id res chain seq x y z
N GLU A 1 -8.74 -9.34 -12.07
CA GLU A 1 -9.73 -10.33 -11.56
C GLU A 1 -10.09 -10.07 -10.10
N LEU A 2 -9.15 -10.14 -9.15
CA LEU A 2 -9.44 -9.91 -7.72
C LEU A 2 -10.07 -8.56 -7.40
N ILE A 3 -9.69 -7.49 -8.10
CA ILE A 3 -10.31 -6.15 -7.95
C ILE A 3 -11.79 -6.18 -8.32
N ILE A 4 -12.16 -6.89 -9.40
CA ILE A 4 -13.55 -6.99 -9.88
C ILE A 4 -14.37 -7.76 -8.85
N LEU A 5 -13.88 -8.93 -8.44
CA LEU A 5 -14.53 -9.75 -7.42
C LEU A 5 -14.67 -8.99 -6.08
N GLY A 6 -13.63 -8.24 -5.69
CA GLY A 6 -13.65 -7.39 -4.51
C GLY A 6 -14.78 -6.35 -4.58
N GLY A 7 -14.95 -5.70 -5.73
CA GLY A 7 -16.05 -4.78 -5.96
C GLY A 7 -17.43 -5.44 -5.93
N GLU A 8 -17.59 -6.60 -6.56
CA GLU A 8 -18.84 -7.38 -6.53
C GLU A 8 -19.25 -7.81 -5.12
N LEU A 9 -18.26 -8.07 -4.25
CA LEU A 9 -18.47 -8.39 -2.83
C LEU A 9 -18.64 -7.15 -1.94
N GLY A 10 -18.52 -5.93 -2.48
CA GLY A 10 -18.56 -4.70 -1.69
C GLY A 10 -17.35 -4.50 -0.78
N SER A 11 -16.20 -5.09 -1.13
CA SER A 11 -14.94 -4.92 -0.38
C SER A 11 -14.49 -3.46 -0.39
N THR A 12 -13.92 -3.01 0.72
CA THR A 12 -13.27 -1.71 0.80
C THR A 12 -12.07 -1.61 -0.16
N GLY A 13 -11.34 -2.70 -0.37
CA GLY A 13 -10.23 -2.74 -1.30
C GLY A 13 -9.51 -4.08 -1.36
N VAL A 14 -8.53 -4.16 -2.26
CA VAL A 14 -7.63 -5.30 -2.41
C VAL A 14 -6.22 -4.87 -1.99
N ILE A 15 -5.66 -5.58 -1.02
CA ILE A 15 -4.35 -5.28 -0.45
C ILE A 15 -3.25 -5.79 -1.38
N ILE A 16 -2.22 -4.96 -1.62
CA ILE A 16 -1.10 -5.26 -2.51
C ILE A 16 0.21 -4.79 -1.87
N VAL A 17 1.18 -5.71 -1.81
CA VAL A 17 2.57 -5.43 -1.49
C VAL A 17 3.35 -5.27 -2.81
N PRO A 18 4.08 -4.17 -3.05
CA PRO A 18 4.81 -3.97 -4.30
C PRO A 18 5.84 -5.06 -4.62
N ALA A 19 6.63 -5.47 -3.62
CA ALA A 19 7.61 -6.55 -3.76
C ALA A 19 8.06 -7.09 -2.38
N PHE A 20 8.03 -8.41 -2.22
CA PHE A 20 8.68 -9.12 -1.12
C PHE A 20 10.17 -9.35 -1.41
N ASN A 21 10.98 -9.51 -0.36
CA ASN A 21 12.42 -9.78 -0.45
C ASN A 21 12.76 -11.02 -1.31
N SER A 22 11.88 -12.03 -1.33
CA SER A 22 12.08 -13.27 -2.09
C SER A 22 11.62 -13.18 -3.55
N GLN A 23 10.92 -12.12 -3.96
CA GLN A 23 10.51 -11.93 -5.34
C GLN A 23 11.68 -11.32 -6.11
N VAL A 24 12.49 -12.16 -6.75
CA VAL A 24 13.65 -11.73 -7.56
C VAL A 24 13.65 -12.43 -8.92
N PRO A 25 14.08 -11.76 -10.01
CA PRO A 25 14.61 -10.39 -10.05
C PRO A 25 13.51 -9.32 -9.92
N VAL A 26 13.88 -8.16 -9.39
CA VAL A 26 13.04 -6.94 -9.33
C VAL A 26 13.71 -5.79 -10.07
N MET A 27 12.89 -4.82 -10.47
CA MET A 27 13.40 -3.53 -10.95
C MET A 27 14.23 -2.84 -9.84
N PRO A 28 15.29 -2.09 -10.19
CA PRO A 28 16.10 -1.39 -9.19
C PRO A 28 15.28 -0.33 -8.46
N HIS A 29 15.59 -0.06 -7.19
CA HIS A 29 14.89 0.98 -6.42
C HIS A 29 15.38 2.38 -6.87
N THR A 30 14.80 2.90 -7.96
CA THR A 30 15.09 4.22 -8.54
C THR A 30 13.81 5.00 -8.79
N GLN A 31 13.94 6.27 -9.18
CA GLN A 31 12.78 7.11 -9.51
C GLN A 31 12.00 6.54 -10.69
N GLU A 32 12.66 6.01 -11.71
CA GLU A 32 12.00 5.41 -12.89
C GLU A 32 11.13 4.22 -12.49
N THR A 33 11.60 3.39 -11.55
CA THR A 33 10.80 2.27 -11.00
C THR A 33 9.62 2.76 -10.18
N ARG A 34 9.78 3.86 -9.43
CA ARG A 34 8.66 4.48 -8.70
C ARG A 34 7.61 5.05 -9.65
N ASP A 35 8.03 5.70 -10.73
CA ASP A 35 7.13 6.25 -11.74
C ASP A 35 6.35 5.13 -12.44
N PHE A 36 7.04 4.04 -12.79
CA PHE A 36 6.41 2.82 -13.30
C PHE A 36 5.38 2.24 -12.30
N LEU A 37 5.74 2.11 -11.01
CA LEU A 37 4.81 1.64 -9.98
C LEU A 37 3.56 2.54 -9.92
N CYS A 38 3.74 3.86 -9.96
CA CYS A 38 2.65 4.82 -9.92
C CYS A 38 1.70 4.66 -11.12
N GLU A 39 2.24 4.47 -12.32
CA GLU A 39 1.46 4.20 -13.54
C GLU A 39 0.63 2.91 -13.39
N GLN A 40 1.25 1.82 -12.96
CA GLN A 40 0.57 0.53 -12.78
C GLN A 40 -0.53 0.61 -11.71
N PHE A 41 -0.27 1.28 -10.57
CA PHE A 41 -1.28 1.49 -9.54
C PHE A 41 -2.40 2.43 -10.00
N ASN A 42 -2.11 3.42 -10.85
CA ASN A 42 -3.14 4.29 -11.43
C ASN A 42 -4.11 3.49 -12.31
N GLU A 43 -3.60 2.59 -13.15
CA GLU A 43 -4.44 1.70 -13.98
C GLU A 43 -5.31 0.78 -13.13
N MET A 44 -4.72 0.16 -12.10
CA MET A 44 -5.47 -0.66 -11.15
C MET A 44 -6.51 0.16 -10.37
N GLY A 45 -6.17 1.38 -9.94
CA GLY A 45 -7.07 2.30 -9.26
C GLY A 45 -8.26 2.73 -10.11
N ASN A 46 -8.05 2.98 -11.40
CA ASN A 46 -9.15 3.25 -12.34
C ASN A 46 -10.12 2.06 -12.43
N THR A 47 -9.57 0.84 -12.49
CA THR A 47 -10.39 -0.38 -12.46
C THR A 47 -11.12 -0.50 -11.14
N ALA A 48 -10.44 -0.31 -10.01
CA ALA A 48 -11.03 -0.43 -8.69
C ALA A 48 -12.22 0.52 -8.49
N GLN A 49 -12.06 1.79 -8.89
CA GLN A 49 -13.15 2.77 -8.86
C GLN A 49 -14.36 2.35 -9.68
N LYS A 50 -14.15 1.82 -10.89
CA LYS A 50 -15.23 1.35 -11.77
C LYS A 50 -16.10 0.29 -11.09
N TYR A 51 -15.52 -0.53 -10.21
CA TYR A 51 -16.22 -1.57 -9.48
C TYR A 51 -16.51 -1.18 -8.02
N GLY A 52 -16.38 0.09 -7.64
CA GLY A 52 -16.74 0.57 -6.30
C GLY A 52 -15.81 0.08 -5.17
N THR A 53 -14.55 -0.23 -5.49
CA THR A 53 -13.53 -0.67 -4.53
C THR A 53 -12.21 0.09 -4.73
N THR A 54 -11.14 -0.31 -4.04
CA THR A 54 -9.80 0.30 -4.14
C THR A 54 -8.69 -0.74 -4.24
N VAL A 55 -7.47 -0.31 -4.58
CA VAL A 55 -6.23 -1.04 -4.31
C VAL A 55 -5.49 -0.36 -3.17
N ILE A 56 -4.99 -1.16 -2.22
CA ILE A 56 -4.44 -0.69 -0.96
C ILE A 56 -2.97 -1.10 -0.84
N LEU A 57 -2.07 -0.12 -0.85
CA LEU A 57 -0.64 -0.32 -0.63
C LEU A 57 -0.36 -0.72 0.82
N GLU A 58 0.31 -1.86 0.99
CA GLU A 58 0.77 -2.33 2.30
C GLU A 58 2.30 -2.22 2.43
N PRO A 59 2.79 -1.34 3.33
CA PRO A 59 4.18 -1.35 3.75
C PRO A 59 4.46 -2.53 4.69
N LEU A 60 5.57 -3.24 4.45
CA LEU A 60 6.00 -4.34 5.32
C LEU A 60 7.27 -3.99 6.10
N ASN A 61 7.61 -4.80 7.10
CA ASN A 61 8.89 -4.64 7.79
C ASN A 61 10.06 -5.15 6.94
N ARG A 62 11.28 -4.70 7.26
CA ARG A 62 12.52 -5.03 6.53
C ARG A 62 12.84 -6.51 6.38
N LYS A 63 12.27 -7.39 7.23
CA LYS A 63 12.48 -8.85 7.09
C LYS A 63 11.69 -9.41 5.91
N GLU A 64 10.63 -8.73 5.50
CA GLU A 64 9.66 -9.21 4.50
C GLU A 64 9.75 -8.42 3.18
N ALA A 65 9.96 -7.10 3.23
CA ALA A 65 10.17 -6.28 2.05
C ALA A 65 11.17 -5.14 2.29
N PHE A 66 11.92 -4.79 1.24
CA PHE A 66 12.76 -3.59 1.22
C PHE A 66 12.06 -2.38 0.60
N TYR A 67 11.26 -2.60 -0.45
CA TYR A 67 10.81 -1.55 -1.36
C TYR A 67 9.90 -0.51 -0.69
N LEU A 68 8.86 -0.96 0.03
CA LEU A 68 7.90 -0.07 0.71
C LEU A 68 7.75 -0.52 2.16
N ARG A 69 8.15 0.34 3.10
CA ARG A 69 8.25 -0.02 4.54
C ARG A 69 7.53 0.91 5.49
N GLN A 70 7.24 2.13 5.07
CA GLN A 70 6.61 3.14 5.91
C GLN A 70 5.27 3.59 5.34
N VAL A 71 4.32 3.86 6.21
CA VAL A 71 2.98 4.35 5.90
C VAL A 71 3.05 5.72 5.22
N ALA A 72 3.97 6.59 5.66
CA ALA A 72 4.17 7.90 5.06
C ALA A 72 4.66 7.82 3.60
N ASP A 73 5.48 6.81 3.26
CA ASP A 73 5.94 6.57 1.89
C ASP A 73 4.80 6.07 1.00
N ALA A 74 4.01 5.12 1.50
CA ALA A 74 2.81 4.64 0.79
C ALA A 74 1.82 5.78 0.53
N ALA A 75 1.60 6.65 1.53
CA ALA A 75 0.76 7.83 1.38
C ALA A 75 1.32 8.83 0.36
N SER A 76 2.63 8.98 0.26
CA SER A 76 3.26 9.82 -0.76
C SER A 76 3.01 9.25 -2.16
N ILE A 77 3.08 7.92 -2.33
CA ILE A 77 2.73 7.26 -3.58
C ILE A 77 1.26 7.51 -3.94
N CYS A 78 0.32 7.31 -2.99
CA CYS A 78 -1.10 7.61 -3.23
C CYS A 78 -1.35 9.07 -3.62
N ARG A 79 -0.63 10.00 -2.99
CA ARG A 79 -0.75 11.44 -3.28
C ARG A 79 -0.27 11.78 -4.69
N ASP A 80 0.87 11.23 -5.10
CA ASP A 80 1.45 11.52 -6.41
C ASP A 80 0.63 10.89 -7.54
N ILE A 81 0.07 9.70 -7.31
CA ILE A 81 -0.89 9.06 -8.24
C ILE A 81 -2.18 9.88 -8.34
N ASN A 82 -2.63 10.47 -7.23
CA ASN A 82 -3.85 11.29 -7.14
C ASN A 82 -5.11 10.61 -7.73
N ASN A 83 -5.26 9.32 -7.45
CA ASN A 83 -6.37 8.50 -7.90
C ASN A 83 -7.15 7.99 -6.68
N PRO A 84 -8.47 8.26 -6.54
CA PRO A 84 -9.22 7.84 -5.35
C PRO A 84 -9.43 6.31 -5.25
N GLY A 85 -9.10 5.56 -6.31
CA GLY A 85 -9.02 4.10 -6.28
C GLY A 85 -7.71 3.54 -5.69
N VAL A 86 -6.76 4.39 -5.32
CA VAL A 86 -5.46 4.00 -4.76
C VAL A 86 -5.28 4.58 -3.37
N THR A 87 -5.14 3.70 -2.38
CA THR A 87 -5.02 4.05 -0.97
C THR A 87 -3.90 3.26 -0.32
N CYS A 88 -3.69 3.44 0.98
CA CYS A 88 -2.71 2.71 1.75
C CYS A 88 -3.30 2.23 3.09
N LEU A 89 -2.57 1.32 3.73
CA LEU A 89 -2.88 0.82 5.06
C LEU A 89 -1.66 0.92 5.98
N GLY A 90 -1.92 0.80 7.28
CA GLY A 90 -0.89 0.55 8.27
C GLY A 90 -1.14 -0.75 9.02
N ASP A 91 -0.10 -1.54 9.19
CA ASP A 91 -0.13 -2.77 9.97
C ASP A 91 0.69 -2.60 11.24
N PHE A 92 0.05 -2.77 12.42
CA PHE A 92 0.74 -2.62 13.69
C PHE A 92 1.94 -3.55 13.90
N TRP A 93 1.95 -4.74 13.28
CA TRP A 93 3.12 -5.63 13.27
C TRP A 93 4.28 -5.01 12.50
N HIS A 94 4.07 -4.56 11.26
CA HIS A 94 5.13 -3.99 10.44
C HIS A 94 5.58 -2.62 10.97
N MET A 95 4.64 -1.78 11.40
CA MET A 95 4.90 -0.47 11.99
C MET A 95 5.77 -0.54 13.25
N THR A 96 5.71 -1.64 14.01
CA THR A 96 6.59 -1.86 15.18
C THR A 96 8.08 -1.72 14.84
N TRP A 97 8.47 -2.08 13.62
CA TRP A 97 9.87 -2.16 13.21
C TRP A 97 10.33 -0.98 12.34
N GLU A 98 9.39 -0.30 11.68
CA GLU A 98 9.69 0.71 10.65
C GLU A 98 9.20 2.11 11.01
N GLU A 99 8.21 2.24 11.90
CA GLU A 99 7.68 3.53 12.35
C GLU A 99 8.23 3.89 13.73
N THR A 100 8.67 5.14 13.88
CA THR A 100 9.10 5.67 15.18
C THR A 100 7.91 6.16 16.01
N CYS A 101 6.77 6.42 15.38
CA CYS A 101 5.54 6.89 16.02
C CYS A 101 4.31 6.51 15.18
N ASP A 102 3.46 5.62 15.69
CA ASP A 102 2.26 5.15 14.98
C ASP A 102 1.30 6.31 14.64
N MET A 103 1.14 7.25 15.57
CA MET A 103 0.28 8.41 15.34
C MET A 103 0.80 9.27 14.17
N ALA A 104 2.10 9.52 14.10
CA ALA A 104 2.69 10.30 13.02
C ALA A 104 2.56 9.58 11.66
N ALA A 105 2.70 8.26 11.66
CA ALA A 105 2.49 7.43 10.47
C ALA A 105 1.05 7.57 9.94
N PHE A 106 0.04 7.43 10.81
CA PHE A 106 -1.36 7.58 10.42
C PHE A 106 -1.75 9.01 10.04
N VAL A 107 -1.24 10.02 10.75
CA VAL A 107 -1.44 11.43 10.39
C VAL A 107 -0.84 11.72 9.01
N SER A 108 0.32 11.15 8.70
CA SER A 108 0.96 11.30 7.38
C SER A 108 0.14 10.65 6.26
N ALA A 109 -0.50 9.51 6.52
CA ALA A 109 -1.42 8.90 5.56
C ALA A 109 -2.70 9.71 5.36
N GLY A 110 -3.24 10.28 6.43
CA GLY A 110 -4.40 11.17 6.38
C GLY A 110 -5.56 10.55 5.60
N LYS A 111 -6.03 11.24 4.56
CA LYS A 111 -7.16 10.79 3.74
C LYS A 111 -6.90 9.52 2.92
N TYR A 112 -5.64 9.09 2.77
CA TYR A 112 -5.27 7.89 2.01
C TYR A 112 -5.26 6.63 2.88
N LEU A 113 -5.36 6.75 4.20
CA LEU A 113 -5.42 5.60 5.10
C LEU A 113 -6.81 4.96 5.01
N GLN A 114 -6.91 3.77 4.42
CA GLN A 114 -8.19 3.09 4.21
C GLN A 114 -8.38 1.84 5.07
N HIS A 115 -7.28 1.17 5.44
CA HIS A 115 -7.34 -0.06 6.22
C HIS A 115 -6.27 -0.08 7.31
N VAL A 116 -6.48 -0.93 8.31
CA VAL A 116 -5.54 -1.13 9.41
C VAL A 116 -5.51 -2.61 9.77
N HIS A 117 -4.32 -3.20 9.81
CA HIS A 117 -4.11 -4.52 10.37
C HIS A 117 -3.67 -4.40 11.84
N MET A 118 -4.27 -5.24 12.69
CA MET A 118 -3.99 -5.28 14.13
C MET A 118 -3.37 -6.62 14.50
N ALA A 119 -2.21 -6.58 15.16
CA ALA A 119 -1.47 -7.74 15.62
C ALA A 119 -0.77 -7.45 16.96
N SER A 120 -0.42 -8.49 17.71
CA SER A 120 0.50 -8.32 18.84
C SER A 120 1.87 -7.86 18.34
N ARG A 121 2.52 -6.99 19.10
CA ARG A 121 3.85 -6.42 18.74
C ARG A 121 5.02 -7.31 19.15
N LYS A 122 4.72 -8.42 19.82
CA LYS A 122 5.64 -9.49 20.19
C LYS A 122 4.91 -10.80 19.93
N ARG A 123 5.64 -11.74 19.34
CA ARG A 123 5.14 -13.09 19.10
C ARG A 123 5.12 -13.89 20.39
#